data_AF-A0A3D5JUP9-F1
#
_entry.id   AF-A0A3D5JUP9-F1
#
_cell.length_a   1.000
_cell.length_b   1.000
_cell.length_c   1.000
_cell.angle_alpha   90.00
_cell.angle_beta   90.00
_cell.angle_gamma   90.00
#
_symmetry.space_group_name_H-M   'P 1'
#
loop_
_entity.id
_entity.type
_entity.pdbx_description
1 polymer ?
#
loop_
_entity_poly.entity_id
_entity_poly.type
_entity_poly.pdbx_seq_one_letter_code
_entity_poly.pdbx_strand_id
1 'polypeptide(L)'
;CGGKDETASAEAATASSALPVSLATAQLQPMARTVLVSGPVTAYEEMQLGVEITGQRVTALPVDVGQWVKQGQVLLQLDHRTLDSELAQADASLR
;
A
#
# COMPACT_ATOMS: atom_id res chain seq x y z
N CYS A 1 -44.24 -6.71 78.56
CA CYS A 1 -45.11 -5.57 78.93
C CYS A 1 -44.55 -4.33 78.25
N GLY A 2 -45.17 -3.69 77.27
CA GLY A 2 -46.58 -3.66 76.90
C GLY A 2 -47.02 -2.20 76.83
N GLY A 3 -47.43 -1.74 75.64
CA GLY A 3 -48.00 -0.41 75.37
C GLY A 3 -47.51 0.11 74.00
N LYS A 4 -48.05 -0.38 72.87
CA LYS A 4 -49.27 0.07 72.14
C LYS A 4 -49.12 1.48 71.55
N ASP A 5 -49.53 1.81 70.34
CA ASP A 5 -50.11 1.14 69.18
C ASP A 5 -49.94 2.14 68.01
N GLU A 6 -50.04 1.62 66.78
CA GLU A 6 -49.82 2.28 65.49
C GLU A 6 -50.71 3.49 65.15
N THR A 7 -50.30 4.13 64.03
CA THR A 7 -51.05 4.91 63.02
C THR A 7 -51.18 6.43 63.20
N ALA A 8 -50.55 7.16 62.27
CA ALA A 8 -51.25 8.13 61.41
C ALA A 8 -50.32 8.70 60.31
N SER A 9 -50.71 8.42 59.06
CA SER A 9 -50.63 9.26 57.86
C SER A 9 -49.36 10.06 57.52
N ALA A 10 -48.75 9.61 56.42
CA ALA A 10 -48.42 10.40 55.23
C ALA A 10 -48.55 11.93 55.33
N GLU A 11 -47.42 12.62 55.39
CA GLU A 11 -47.11 13.89 54.69
C GLU A 11 -45.61 14.16 54.98
N ALA A 12 -44.70 14.43 54.06
CA ALA A 12 -44.81 15.04 52.75
C ALA A 12 -43.75 14.41 51.83
N ALA A 13 -44.18 13.91 50.67
CA ALA A 13 -43.31 13.82 49.52
C ALA A 13 -42.94 15.26 49.17
N THR A 14 -41.74 15.69 49.53
CA THR A 14 -41.16 16.92 49.03
C THR A 14 -41.10 16.78 47.52
N ALA A 15 -42.02 17.47 46.84
CA ALA A 15 -42.00 17.66 45.41
C ALA A 15 -40.77 18.50 45.06
N SER A 16 -39.61 17.84 45.02
CA SER A 16 -38.44 18.37 44.36
C SER A 16 -38.79 18.39 42.87
N SER A 17 -38.77 19.59 42.29
CA SER A 17 -38.92 19.80 40.85
C SER A 17 -37.85 19.00 40.12
N ALA A 18 -38.19 17.78 39.73
CA ALA A 18 -37.31 16.94 38.93
C ALA A 18 -37.28 17.50 37.51
N LEU A 19 -36.13 18.05 37.11
CA LEU A 19 -35.91 18.42 35.72
C LEU A 19 -35.88 17.15 34.87
N PRO A 20 -36.68 17.06 33.80
CA PRO A 20 -36.66 15.89 32.93
C PRO A 20 -35.32 15.80 32.22
N VAL A 21 -34.64 14.67 32.40
CA VAL A 21 -33.37 14.36 31.72
C VAL A 21 -33.58 13.17 30.78
N SER A 22 -32.96 13.25 29.61
CA SER A 22 -32.91 12.13 28.68
C SER A 22 -31.66 11.30 28.98
N LEU A 23 -31.84 10.00 29.19
CA LEU A 23 -30.74 9.06 29.38
C LEU A 23 -30.55 8.20 28.11
N ALA A 24 -29.29 7.87 27.82
CA ALA A 24 -28.94 6.91 26.79
C ALA A 24 -28.14 5.76 27.43
N THR A 25 -28.45 4.52 27.06
CA THR A 25 -27.73 3.33 27.51
C THR A 25 -26.41 3.21 26.76
N ALA A 26 -25.29 3.12 27.48
CA ALA A 26 -23.99 2.89 26.87
C ALA A 26 -23.95 1.51 26.18
N GLN A 27 -23.48 1.47 24.95
CA GLN A 27 -23.30 0.24 24.17
C GLN A 27 -21.86 0.14 23.69
N LEU A 28 -21.26 -1.03 23.84
CA LEU A 28 -19.95 -1.35 23.28
C LEU A 28 -20.13 -1.64 21.79
N GLN A 29 -19.63 -0.74 20.95
CA GLN A 29 -19.58 -0.94 19.50
C GLN A 29 -18.11 -1.01 19.06
N PRO A 30 -17.73 -1.96 18.17
CA PRO A 30 -16.42 -1.93 17.55
C PRO A 30 -16.27 -0.65 16.72
N MET A 31 -15.35 0.22 17.13
CA MET A 31 -15.00 1.43 16.41
C MET A 31 -13.68 1.21 15.69
N ALA A 32 -13.71 1.26 14.35
CA ALA A 32 -12.49 1.25 13.56
C ALA A 32 -11.70 2.54 13.80
N ARG A 33 -10.45 2.41 14.24
CA ARG A 33 -9.51 3.53 14.35
C ARG A 33 -8.63 3.52 13.11
N THR A 34 -8.80 4.51 12.24
CA THR A 34 -7.96 4.68 11.05
C THR A 34 -6.85 5.67 11.36
N VAL A 35 -5.62 5.34 10.97
CA VAL A 35 -4.49 6.27 10.97
C VAL A 35 -4.17 6.58 9.51
N LEU A 36 -4.38 7.83 9.11
CA LEU A 36 -4.04 8.31 7.77
C LEU A 36 -2.57 8.69 7.75
N VAL A 37 -1.79 8.06 6.88
CA VAL A 37 -0.36 8.33 6.71
C VAL A 37 -0.13 8.78 5.27
N SER A 38 0.59 9.87 5.09
CA SER A 38 1.09 10.33 3.80
C SER A 38 2.61 10.16 3.76
N GLY A 39 3.12 9.50 2.73
CA GLY A 39 4.54 9.34 2.49
C GLY A 39 4.85 9.40 0.99
N PRO A 40 6.09 9.75 0.61
CA PRO A 40 6.50 9.71 -0.79
C PRO A 40 6.50 8.27 -1.30
N VAL A 41 6.04 8.07 -2.53
CA VAL A 41 6.14 6.79 -3.25
C VAL A 41 7.39 6.83 -4.11
N THR A 42 8.31 5.92 -3.86
CA THR A 42 9.54 5.75 -4.64
C THR A 42 9.50 4.44 -5.41
N ALA A 43 10.28 4.34 -6.49
CA ALA A 43 10.48 3.06 -7.17
C ALA A 43 11.07 2.04 -6.17
N TYR A 44 10.60 0.80 -6.25
CA TYR A 44 11.11 -0.28 -5.41
C TYR A 44 12.56 -0.62 -5.78
N GLU A 45 12.85 -0.63 -7.08
CA GLU A 45 14.18 -0.86 -7.64
C GLU A 45 14.38 0.06 -8.85
N GLU A 46 15.48 0.81 -8.85
CA GLU A 46 15.92 1.60 -10.01
C GLU A 46 17.12 0.89 -10.63
N MET A 47 16.99 0.48 -11.89
CA MET A 47 18.05 -0.18 -12.64
C MET A 47 18.44 0.72 -13.83
N GLN A 48 19.68 1.18 -13.87
CA GLN A 48 20.21 1.87 -15.03
C GLN A 48 20.69 0.83 -16.05
N LEU A 49 20.03 0.78 -17.21
CA LEU A 49 20.39 -0.10 -18.30
C LEU A 49 21.53 0.53 -19.11
N GLY A 50 22.74 -0.01 -18.94
CA GLY A 50 23.90 0.32 -19.77
C GLY A 50 24.06 -0.68 -20.93
N VAL A 51 24.63 -0.21 -22.03
CA VAL A 51 25.04 -1.10 -23.13
C VAL A 51 26.50 -1.50 -22.86
N GLU A 52 26.77 -2.80 -22.68
CA GLU A 52 28.12 -3.28 -22.36
C GLU A 52 29.11 -3.12 -23.53
N ILE A 53 28.60 -3.08 -24.78
CA ILE A 53 29.41 -2.95 -25.99
C ILE A 53 29.33 -1.50 -26.49
N THR A 54 30.43 -0.77 -26.36
CA THR A 54 30.61 0.55 -26.96
C THR A 54 31.09 0.43 -28.41
N GLY A 55 30.50 1.20 -29.32
CA GLY A 55 30.96 1.32 -30.72
C GLY A 55 30.08 0.64 -31.78
N GLN A 56 29.12 -0.21 -31.40
CA GLN A 56 28.17 -0.79 -32.35
C GLN A 56 26.94 0.09 -32.56
N ARG A 57 26.51 0.19 -33.82
CA ARG A 57 25.34 0.98 -34.20
C ARG A 57 24.06 0.29 -33.75
N VAL A 58 23.11 1.06 -33.24
CA VAL A 58 21.76 0.57 -32.92
C VAL A 58 21.01 0.28 -34.23
N THR A 59 20.56 -0.96 -34.39
CA THR A 59 19.80 -1.41 -35.57
C THR A 59 18.30 -1.27 -35.36
N ALA A 60 17.81 -1.53 -34.14
CA ALA A 60 16.40 -1.37 -33.81
C ALA A 60 16.19 -1.05 -32.32
N LEU A 61 15.18 -0.22 -32.05
CA LEU A 61 14.66 0.06 -30.71
C LEU A 61 13.18 -0.36 -30.67
N PRO A 62 12.88 -1.61 -30.26
CA PRO A 62 11.52 -2.15 -30.29
C PRO A 62 10.63 -1.72 -29.10
N VAL A 63 11.10 -0.83 -28.23
CA VAL A 63 10.37 -0.37 -27.04
C VAL A 63 10.35 1.15 -26.96
N ASP A 64 9.21 1.69 -26.51
CA ASP A 64 9.01 3.12 -26.33
C ASP A 64 9.23 3.54 -24.87
N VAL A 65 9.54 4.83 -24.68
CA VAL A 65 9.70 5.42 -23.35
C VAL A 65 8.36 5.34 -22.59
N GLY A 66 8.40 4.77 -21.38
CA GLY A 66 7.22 4.60 -20.53
C GLY A 66 6.43 3.31 -20.74
N GLN A 67 6.86 2.43 -21.66
CA GLN A 67 6.26 1.10 -21.78
C GLN A 67 6.66 0.18 -20.62
N TRP A 68 5.71 -0.66 -20.20
CA TRP A 68 5.97 -1.76 -19.28
C TRP A 68 6.65 -2.90 -20.03
N VAL A 69 7.83 -3.31 -19.57
CA VAL A 69 8.63 -4.39 -20.18
C VAL A 69 8.71 -5.60 -19.25
N LYS A 70 8.91 -6.78 -19.84
CA LYS A 70 9.07 -8.04 -19.08
C LYS A 70 10.53 -8.47 -19.05
N GLN A 71 10.89 -9.28 -18.05
CA GLN A 71 12.21 -9.91 -18.00
C GLN A 71 12.47 -10.72 -19.28
N GLY A 72 13.64 -10.52 -19.89
CA GLY A 72 14.05 -11.18 -21.13
C GLY A 72 13.51 -10.55 -22.41
N GLN A 73 12.75 -9.47 -22.33
CA GLN A 73 12.33 -8.71 -23.52
C GLN A 73 13.53 -7.97 -24.12
N VAL A 74 13.71 -8.11 -25.44
CA VAL A 74 14.75 -7.36 -26.17
C VAL A 74 14.37 -5.89 -26.16
N LEU A 75 15.22 -5.07 -25.56
CA LEU A 75 15.03 -3.61 -25.46
C LEU A 75 15.76 -2.86 -26.57
N LEU A 76 16.88 -3.40 -27.06
CA LEU A 76 17.75 -2.78 -28.05
C LEU A 76 18.41 -3.89 -28.88
N GLN A 77 18.50 -3.68 -30.19
CA GLN A 77 19.29 -4.56 -31.06
C GLN A 77 20.49 -3.80 -31.63
N LEU A 78 21.70 -4.32 -31.38
CA LEU A 78 22.96 -3.81 -31.92
C LEU A 78 23.28 -4.51 -33.25
N ASP A 79 23.98 -3.80 -34.15
CA ASP A 79 24.47 -4.42 -35.39
C ASP A 79 25.54 -5.47 -35.07
N HIS A 80 25.23 -6.73 -35.37
CA HIS A 80 26.05 -7.90 -35.10
C HIS A 80 26.87 -8.41 -36.30
N ARG A 81 26.78 -7.77 -37.49
CA ARG A 81 27.42 -8.30 -38.71
C ARG A 81 28.93 -8.52 -38.60
N THR A 82 29.61 -7.58 -37.95
CA THR A 82 31.06 -7.67 -37.70
C THR A 82 31.37 -8.74 -36.67
N LEU A 83 30.58 -8.81 -35.58
CA LEU A 83 30.72 -9.82 -34.53
C LEU A 83 30.50 -11.24 -35.07
N ASP A 84 29.53 -11.44 -35.96
CA ASP A 84 29.26 -12.74 -36.58
C ASP A 84 30.43 -13.19 -37.47
N SER A 85 31.07 -12.23 -38.16
CA SER A 85 32.24 -12.50 -39.00
C SER A 85 33.47 -12.87 -38.16
N GLU A 86 33.70 -12.17 -37.05
CA GLU A 86 34.77 -12.46 -36.08
C GLU A 86 34.55 -13.82 -35.39
N LEU A 87 33.31 -14.14 -35.03
CA LEU A 87 32.94 -15.43 -34.44
C LEU A 87 33.21 -16.58 -35.42
N ALA A 88 32.83 -16.42 -36.69
CA ALA A 88 33.10 -17.43 -37.72
C ALA A 88 34.61 -17.65 -37.95
N GLN A 89 35.41 -16.58 -37.88
CA GLN A 89 36.88 -16.68 -37.96
C GLN A 89 37.47 -17.41 -36.74
N ALA A 90 37.00 -17.10 -35.54
CA ALA A 90 37.43 -17.77 -34.32
C ALA A 90 37.06 -19.27 -34.33
N ASP A 91 35.84 -19.62 -34.72
CA ASP A 91 35.38 -21.01 -34.84
C ASP A 91 36.17 -21.81 -35.90
N ALA A 92 36.56 -21.15 -37.00
CA ALA A 92 37.41 -21.76 -38.02
C ALA A 92 38.86 -21.95 -37.54
N SER A 93 39.35 -21.10 -36.64
CA SER A 93 40.69 -21.23 -36.05
C SER A 93 40.80 -22.30 -34.97
N LEU A 94 39.67 -22.68 -34.37
CA LEU A 94 39.55 -23.72 -33.35
C LEU A 94 39.34 -25.13 -33.92
N ARG A 95 38.97 -25.24 -35.20
CA ARG A 95 38.86 -26.51 -35.94
C ARG A 95 40.16 -26.84 -36.66
#